data_AF-A0AAV4WM68-F1
#
_entry.id   AF-A0AAV4WM68-F1
#
_cell.length_a   1.000
_cell.length_b   1.000
_cell.length_c   1.000
_cell.angle_alpha   90.00
_cell.angle_beta   90.00
_cell.angle_gamma   90.00
#
_symmetry.space_group_name_H-M   'P 1'
#
loop_
_entity.id
_entity.type
_entity.pdbx_description
1 polymer ?
#
loop_
_entity_poly.entity_id
_entity_poly.type
_entity_poly.pdbx_seq_one_letter_code
_entity_poly.pdbx_strand_id
1 'polypeptide(L)'
;MTLHISGVTPVGTRNTVFSIDNETISSLSENDFHKFLGKPIGFNPCPNYQSLSDLAEIGMKLSTSSLAPWQRIDALKTFLYPAFQFPMRTSQFKKTDWEKVDRMLKKEVKATLNLPDGASNEYLFGHRKQGCIGLPIAAEESELNLTDTAFKLVTSSDEVVSSEALSSLTHTVSKRIRRTATDSDIEDFLTGSLDDYQPHFKHLDSRQVCVQTTGCLLGVPGWCSTPPLPGSHPTPQ
;
A
#
# COMPACT_ATOMS: atom_id res chain seq x y z
N MET A 1 -0.05 -10.60 27.69
CA MET A 1 0.19 -9.21 27.25
C MET A 1 -0.26 -8.30 28.39
N THR A 2 0.64 -7.65 29.12
CA THR A 2 0.24 -6.59 30.06
C THR A 2 0.31 -5.26 29.32
N LEU A 3 -0.87 -4.69 29.06
CA LEU A 3 -0.96 -3.35 28.51
C LEU A 3 -0.69 -2.35 29.66
N HIS A 4 0.51 -1.77 29.70
CA HIS A 4 0.85 -0.72 30.64
C HIS A 4 0.49 0.64 30.05
N ILE A 5 -0.71 1.14 30.33
CA ILE A 5 -1.12 2.49 29.96
C ILE A 5 -0.56 3.46 31.01
N SER A 6 0.45 4.23 30.64
CA SER A 6 1.01 5.32 31.46
C SER A 6 1.03 6.59 30.62
N GLY A 7 0.34 7.65 31.08
CA GLY A 7 0.27 8.94 30.40
C GLY A 7 1.53 9.80 30.49
N VAL A 8 2.67 9.22 30.88
CA VAL A 8 3.94 9.91 31.08
C VAL A 8 4.95 9.39 30.06
N THR A 9 5.51 10.28 29.26
CA THR A 9 6.59 9.98 28.30
C THR A 9 7.89 9.61 29.03
N PRO A 10 8.69 8.65 28.54
CA PRO A 10 8.55 7.95 27.26
C PRO A 10 7.52 6.82 27.30
N VAL A 11 6.64 6.80 26.29
CA VAL A 11 5.72 5.70 26.01
C VAL A 11 6.51 4.58 25.34
N GLY A 12 7.03 3.64 26.14
CA GLY A 12 7.91 2.58 25.65
C GLY A 12 7.58 1.20 26.21
N THR A 13 8.05 0.17 25.52
CA THR A 13 7.99 -1.24 25.96
C THR A 13 8.76 -1.40 27.27
N ARG A 14 8.09 -1.88 28.33
CA ARG A 14 8.76 -2.28 29.58
C ARG A 14 9.18 -3.75 29.48
N ASN A 15 10.37 -4.09 29.98
CA ASN A 15 10.87 -5.47 30.03
C ASN A 15 10.09 -6.28 31.07
N THR A 16 8.91 -6.77 30.70
CA THR A 16 8.12 -7.71 31.49
C THR A 16 8.34 -9.12 30.97
N VAL A 17 8.81 -10.02 31.84
CA VAL A 17 9.03 -11.43 31.50
C VAL A 17 7.74 -12.21 31.72
N PHE A 18 7.27 -12.92 30.69
CA PHE A 18 6.14 -13.84 30.76
C PHE A 18 6.61 -15.25 30.48
N SER A 19 6.05 -16.23 31.18
CA SER A 19 6.23 -17.65 30.87
C SER A 19 4.90 -18.35 30.63
N ILE A 20 4.87 -19.24 29.64
CA ILE A 20 3.79 -20.22 29.43
C ILE A 20 4.49 -21.59 29.51
N ASP A 21 3.94 -22.51 30.30
CA ASP A 21 4.48 -23.87 30.47
C ASP A 21 6.00 -23.92 30.76
N ASN A 22 6.48 -23.01 31.62
CA ASN A 22 7.90 -22.81 31.96
C ASN A 22 8.82 -22.33 30.82
N GLU A 23 8.30 -22.05 29.62
CA GLU A 23 9.04 -21.37 28.56
C GLU A 23 8.80 -19.86 28.62
N THR A 24 9.89 -19.09 28.62
CA THR A 24 9.82 -17.63 28.63
C THR A 24 9.50 -17.10 27.22
N ILE A 25 8.45 -16.29 27.12
CA ILE A 25 8.10 -15.58 25.89
C ILE A 25 9.10 -14.44 25.71
N SER A 26 9.73 -14.37 24.53
CA SER A 26 10.63 -13.27 24.17
C SER A 26 9.90 -11.91 24.21
N SER A 27 10.38 -10.98 25.03
CA SER A 27 9.89 -9.59 25.04
C SER A 27 10.43 -8.85 23.83
N LEU A 28 9.54 -8.30 22.98
CA LEU A 28 9.94 -7.49 21.83
C LEU A 28 10.25 -6.05 22.26
N SER A 29 11.41 -5.55 21.85
CA SER A 29 11.78 -4.13 22.01
C SER A 29 11.26 -3.26 20.85
N GLU A 30 11.37 -1.93 20.97
CA GLU A 30 10.98 -1.01 19.89
C GLU A 30 11.86 -1.22 18.65
N ASN A 31 11.22 -1.43 17.49
CA ASN A 31 11.80 -1.89 16.21
C ASN A 31 12.26 -3.36 16.18
N ASP A 32 11.98 -4.14 17.23
CA ASP A 32 12.17 -5.59 17.23
C ASP A 32 10.95 -6.28 16.63
N PHE A 33 11.18 -7.29 15.80
CA PHE A 33 10.13 -7.98 15.07
C PHE A 33 10.35 -9.49 15.08
N HIS A 34 9.29 -10.22 15.37
CA HIS A 34 9.24 -11.67 15.26
C HIS A 34 8.36 -12.09 14.08
N LYS A 35 8.78 -13.10 13.33
CA LYS A 35 8.01 -13.60 12.17
C LYS A 35 6.93 -14.56 12.67
N PHE A 36 5.67 -14.16 12.58
CA PHE A 36 4.53 -15.01 12.87
C PHE A 36 3.68 -15.19 11.61
N LEU A 37 3.41 -16.45 11.24
CA LEU A 37 2.70 -16.79 10.00
C LEU A 37 3.30 -16.13 8.74
N GLY A 38 4.63 -15.98 8.73
CA GLY A 38 5.32 -15.36 7.61
C GLY A 38 5.34 -13.83 7.61
N LYS A 39 4.61 -13.17 8.52
CA LYS A 39 4.51 -11.71 8.63
C LYS A 39 5.36 -11.21 9.81
N PRO A 40 6.12 -10.12 9.66
CA PRO A 40 6.80 -9.50 10.79
C PRO A 40 5.74 -8.88 11.73
N ILE A 41 5.74 -9.30 12.99
CA ILE A 41 4.91 -8.75 14.06
C ILE A 41 5.86 -8.18 15.12
N GLY A 42 5.66 -6.93 15.52
CA GLY A 42 6.58 -6.21 16.40
C GLY A 42 5.98 -4.93 16.97
N PHE A 43 6.73 -4.23 17.83
CA PHE A 43 6.38 -2.88 18.29
C PHE A 43 7.05 -1.87 17.35
N ASN A 44 6.22 -1.15 16.59
CA ASN A 44 6.65 -0.40 15.41
C ASN A 44 7.44 -1.26 14.38
N PRO A 45 6.90 -2.41 13.94
CA PRO A 45 7.57 -3.20 12.94
C PRO A 45 7.51 -2.39 11.65
N CYS A 46 8.61 -1.80 11.22
CA CYS A 46 8.75 -1.45 9.81
C CYS A 46 8.71 -2.80 9.10
N PRO A 47 7.60 -3.16 8.44
CA PRO A 47 7.50 -4.50 7.93
C PRO A 47 8.52 -4.58 6.80
N ASN A 48 9.59 -5.34 7.03
CA ASN A 48 10.51 -5.74 5.98
C ASN A 48 9.76 -6.79 5.15
N TYR A 49 8.70 -6.36 4.45
CA TYR A 49 8.16 -7.09 3.33
C TYR A 49 9.30 -7.11 2.34
N GLN A 50 9.99 -8.25 2.32
CA GLN A 50 10.95 -8.62 1.29
C GLN A 50 10.39 -8.09 -0.02
N SER A 51 11.13 -7.10 -0.52
CA SER A 51 10.82 -6.14 -1.57
C SER A 51 9.81 -6.60 -2.62
N LEU A 52 9.10 -5.64 -3.25
CA LEU A 52 8.37 -5.87 -4.50
C LEU A 52 9.20 -6.63 -5.57
N SER A 53 10.54 -6.62 -5.44
CA SER A 53 11.43 -7.45 -6.24
C SER A 53 11.31 -8.96 -5.99
N ASP A 54 11.05 -9.43 -4.76
CA ASP A 54 10.84 -10.85 -4.47
C ASP A 54 9.55 -11.39 -5.11
N LEU A 55 8.49 -10.57 -5.08
CA LEU A 55 7.24 -10.86 -5.78
C LEU A 55 7.43 -10.88 -7.30
N ALA A 56 8.21 -9.94 -7.82
CA ALA A 56 8.57 -9.93 -9.23
C ALA A 56 9.42 -11.15 -9.60
N GLU A 57 10.37 -11.56 -8.77
CA GLU A 57 11.20 -12.75 -8.96
C GLU A 57 10.37 -14.03 -9.04
N ILE A 58 9.35 -14.18 -8.20
CA ILE A 58 8.42 -15.32 -8.27
C ILE A 58 7.73 -15.34 -9.63
N GLY A 59 7.26 -14.18 -10.11
CA GLY A 59 6.65 -14.05 -11.44
C GLY A 59 7.61 -14.38 -12.58
N MET A 60 8.87 -13.97 -12.47
CA MET A 60 9.93 -14.31 -13.43
C MET A 60 10.19 -15.82 -13.45
N LYS A 61 10.40 -16.43 -12.27
CA LYS A 61 10.61 -17.89 -12.14
C LYS A 61 9.45 -18.69 -12.71
N LEU A 62 8.22 -18.23 -12.52
CA LEU A 62 7.03 -18.87 -13.07
C LEU A 62 7.00 -18.77 -14.60
N SER A 63 7.38 -17.63 -15.15
CA SER A 63 7.42 -17.40 -16.59
C SER A 63 8.52 -18.20 -17.31
N THR A 64 9.65 -18.45 -16.63
CA THR A 64 10.76 -19.26 -17.17
C THR A 64 10.65 -20.75 -16.84
N SER A 65 9.62 -21.17 -16.10
CA SER A 65 9.44 -22.56 -15.68
C SER A 65 9.21 -23.52 -16.86
N SER A 66 9.49 -24.81 -16.71
CA SER A 66 9.31 -25.82 -17.77
C SER A 66 7.83 -26.17 -18.08
N LEU A 67 6.89 -25.31 -17.71
CA LEU A 67 5.46 -25.47 -17.99
C LEU A 67 5.12 -25.11 -19.44
N ALA A 68 4.03 -25.67 -19.97
CA ALA A 68 3.51 -25.28 -21.26
C ALA A 68 3.11 -23.78 -21.27
N PRO A 69 3.19 -23.07 -22.40
CA PRO A 69 2.91 -21.63 -22.46
C PRO A 69 1.57 -21.20 -21.85
N TRP A 70 0.51 -21.98 -22.10
CA TRP A 70 -0.81 -21.70 -21.55
C TRP A 70 -0.86 -21.92 -20.03
N GLN A 71 -0.14 -22.91 -19.49
CA GLN A 71 -0.05 -23.20 -18.05
C GLN A 71 0.68 -22.09 -17.31
N ARG A 72 1.71 -21.50 -17.92
CA ARG A 72 2.43 -20.35 -17.33
C ARG A 72 1.49 -19.16 -17.14
N ILE A 73 0.71 -18.84 -18.18
CA ILE A 73 -0.26 -17.73 -18.13
C ILE A 73 -1.38 -18.00 -17.13
N ASP A 74 -1.87 -19.23 -17.07
CA ASP A 74 -2.88 -19.64 -16.09
C ASP A 74 -2.34 -19.55 -14.65
N ALA A 75 -1.11 -20.01 -14.43
CA ALA A 75 -0.46 -19.93 -13.12
C ALA A 75 -0.21 -18.47 -12.68
N LEU A 76 0.15 -17.57 -13.60
CA LEU A 76 0.25 -16.14 -13.29
C LEU A 76 -1.09 -15.59 -12.77
N LYS A 77 -2.20 -15.91 -13.44
CA LYS A 77 -3.54 -15.45 -13.06
C LYS A 77 -4.02 -16.04 -11.74
N THR A 78 -3.74 -17.32 -11.50
CA THR A 78 -4.30 -18.06 -10.37
C THR A 78 -3.48 -17.93 -9.09
N PHE A 79 -2.16 -17.74 -9.21
CA PHE A 79 -1.26 -17.68 -8.04
C PHE A 79 -0.63 -16.31 -7.83
N LEU A 80 -0.08 -15.70 -8.88
CA LEU A 80 0.71 -14.47 -8.73
C LEU A 80 -0.18 -13.25 -8.43
N TYR A 81 -1.20 -13.00 -9.26
CA TYR A 81 -2.07 -11.82 -9.07
C TYR A 81 -2.85 -11.86 -7.75
N PRO A 82 -3.39 -13.01 -7.28
CA PRO A 82 -3.96 -13.10 -5.95
C PRO A 82 -2.95 -12.81 -4.84
N ALA A 83 -1.67 -13.14 -5.00
CA ALA A 83 -0.63 -12.79 -4.04
C ALA A 83 -0.38 -11.26 -3.96
N PHE A 84 -0.64 -10.52 -5.05
CA PHE A 84 -0.52 -9.06 -5.07
C PHE A 84 -1.66 -8.32 -4.37
N GLN A 85 -2.83 -8.96 -4.18
CA GLN A 85 -4.01 -8.32 -3.61
C GLN A 85 -3.77 -7.73 -2.21
N PHE A 86 -3.04 -8.45 -1.36
CA PHE A 86 -2.70 -7.98 -0.02
C PHE A 86 -1.82 -6.71 -0.03
N PRO A 87 -0.63 -6.71 -0.68
CA PRO A 87 0.21 -5.52 -0.73
C PRO A 87 -0.45 -4.35 -1.50
N MET A 88 -1.32 -4.62 -2.47
CA MET A 88 -2.11 -3.59 -3.16
C MET A 88 -3.12 -2.90 -2.23
N ARG A 89 -3.95 -3.67 -1.50
CA ARG A 89 -4.97 -3.10 -0.58
C ARG A 89 -4.37 -2.36 0.61
N THR A 90 -3.22 -2.82 1.08
CA THR A 90 -2.49 -2.16 2.17
C THR A 90 -1.61 -1.01 1.68
N SER A 91 -1.61 -0.73 0.37
CA SER A 91 -0.83 0.32 -0.29
C SER A 91 0.66 0.36 0.07
N GLN A 92 1.28 -0.81 0.23
CA GLN A 92 2.68 -0.87 0.67
C GLN A 92 3.64 -0.28 -0.36
N PHE A 93 3.28 -0.33 -1.64
CA PHE A 93 4.10 0.14 -2.75
C PHE A 93 3.37 1.20 -3.58
N LYS A 94 4.12 2.09 -4.24
CA LYS A 94 3.58 3.13 -5.10
C LYS A 94 3.14 2.55 -6.44
N LYS A 95 2.21 3.23 -7.13
CA LYS A 95 1.79 2.89 -8.51
C LYS A 95 2.99 2.69 -9.45
N THR A 96 3.97 3.58 -9.38
CA THR A 96 5.18 3.54 -10.22
C THR A 96 5.98 2.25 -10.07
N ASP A 97 5.89 1.58 -8.92
CA ASP A 97 6.59 0.32 -8.69
C ASP A 97 5.79 -0.85 -9.28
N TRP A 98 4.46 -0.82 -9.21
CA TRP A 98 3.59 -1.76 -9.92
C TRP A 98 3.73 -1.67 -11.44
N GLU A 99 3.88 -0.46 -11.99
CA GLU A 99 4.17 -0.26 -13.42
C GLU A 99 5.49 -0.90 -13.88
N LYS A 100 6.50 -0.98 -12.99
CA LYS A 100 7.75 -1.69 -13.29
C LYS A 100 7.50 -3.19 -13.36
N VAL A 101 6.73 -3.75 -12.42
CA VAL A 101 6.35 -5.17 -12.40
C VAL A 101 5.56 -5.53 -13.66
N ASP A 102 4.56 -4.72 -14.02
CA ASP A 102 3.76 -4.95 -15.22
C ASP A 102 4.62 -4.96 -16.49
N ARG A 103 5.58 -4.04 -16.61
CA ARG A 103 6.51 -3.99 -17.75
C ARG A 103 7.40 -5.23 -17.82
N MET A 104 7.89 -5.73 -16.68
CA MET A 104 8.69 -6.96 -16.63
C MET A 104 7.84 -8.18 -17.01
N LEU A 105 6.70 -8.39 -16.35
CA LEU A 105 5.81 -9.51 -16.63
C LEU A 105 5.29 -9.51 -18.07
N LYS A 106 4.95 -8.34 -18.61
CA LYS A 106 4.51 -8.19 -19.99
C LYS A 106 5.55 -8.71 -20.99
N LYS A 107 6.83 -8.40 -20.76
CA LYS A 107 7.93 -8.88 -21.62
C LYS A 107 8.00 -10.40 -21.60
N GLU A 108 7.92 -11.00 -20.42
CA GLU A 108 7.96 -12.45 -20.26
C GLU A 108 6.74 -13.18 -20.83
N VAL A 109 5.55 -12.59 -20.69
CA VAL A 109 4.32 -13.12 -21.28
C VAL A 109 4.39 -13.07 -22.80
N LYS A 110 4.88 -11.96 -23.39
CA LYS A 110 5.11 -11.85 -24.83
C LYS A 110 6.12 -12.89 -25.31
N ALA A 111 7.21 -13.09 -24.58
CA ALA A 111 8.21 -14.11 -24.89
C ALA A 111 7.63 -15.53 -24.84
N THR A 112 6.82 -15.84 -23.82
CA THR A 112 6.14 -17.15 -23.68
C THR A 112 5.21 -17.46 -24.85
N LEU A 113 4.61 -16.43 -25.45
CA LEU A 113 3.71 -16.55 -26.60
C LEU A 113 4.41 -16.39 -27.96
N ASN A 114 5.74 -16.20 -27.97
CA ASN A 114 6.52 -15.86 -29.17
C ASN A 114 6.00 -14.62 -29.92
N LEU A 115 5.48 -13.63 -29.18
CA LEU A 115 4.98 -12.38 -29.74
C LEU A 115 6.11 -11.35 -29.87
N PRO A 116 6.13 -10.54 -30.95
CA PRO A 116 7.09 -9.44 -31.07
C PRO A 116 6.81 -8.32 -30.06
N ASP A 117 7.84 -7.54 -29.73
CA ASP A 117 7.72 -6.41 -28.79
C ASP A 117 6.67 -5.37 -29.23
N GLY A 118 6.52 -5.18 -30.55
CA GLY A 118 5.51 -4.30 -31.16
C GLY A 118 4.08 -4.86 -31.20
N ALA A 119 3.83 -6.08 -30.72
CA ALA A 119 2.48 -6.64 -30.67
C ALA A 119 1.53 -5.80 -29.80
N SER A 120 0.26 -5.71 -30.19
CA SER A 120 -0.76 -4.94 -29.46
C SER A 120 -0.87 -5.38 -28.00
N ASN A 121 -0.91 -4.40 -27.10
CA ASN A 121 -1.08 -4.64 -25.67
C ASN A 121 -2.52 -5.04 -25.33
N GLU A 122 -3.49 -4.64 -26.15
CA GLU A 122 -4.90 -4.99 -25.97
C GLU A 122 -5.12 -6.50 -26.02
N TYR A 123 -4.31 -7.23 -26.77
CA TYR A 123 -4.39 -8.69 -26.77
C TYR A 123 -4.09 -9.31 -25.40
N LEU A 124 -3.18 -8.70 -24.63
CA LEU A 124 -2.77 -9.20 -23.32
C LEU A 124 -3.77 -8.79 -22.23
N PHE A 125 -4.14 -7.52 -22.18
CA PHE A 125 -4.94 -6.93 -21.10
C PHE A 125 -6.43 -6.86 -21.41
N GLY A 126 -6.84 -7.01 -22.68
CA GLY A 126 -8.22 -6.92 -23.12
C GLY A 126 -9.11 -8.02 -22.56
N HIS A 127 -10.42 -7.86 -22.73
CA HIS A 127 -11.40 -8.74 -22.09
C HIS A 127 -11.43 -10.14 -22.73
N ARG A 128 -11.53 -11.19 -21.90
CA ARG A 128 -11.53 -12.59 -22.39
C ARG A 128 -12.64 -12.91 -23.40
N LYS A 129 -13.80 -12.24 -23.29
CA LYS A 129 -14.92 -12.37 -24.23
C LYS A 129 -14.58 -11.90 -25.65
N GLN A 130 -13.54 -11.07 -25.81
CA GLN A 130 -13.07 -10.59 -27.12
C GLN A 130 -11.96 -11.49 -27.70
N GLY A 131 -11.67 -12.64 -27.08
CA GLY A 131 -10.57 -13.53 -27.48
C GLY A 131 -9.19 -13.09 -26.98
N CYS A 132 -9.13 -12.07 -26.12
CA CYS A 132 -7.90 -11.63 -25.46
C CYS A 132 -7.55 -12.52 -24.26
N ILE A 133 -6.32 -12.40 -23.76
CA ILE A 133 -5.85 -13.18 -22.61
C ILE A 133 -6.54 -12.71 -21.33
N GLY A 134 -6.74 -11.40 -21.15
CA GLY A 134 -7.32 -10.83 -19.93
C GLY A 134 -6.42 -11.01 -18.73
N LEU A 135 -5.16 -10.57 -18.85
CA LEU A 135 -4.28 -10.35 -17.71
C LEU A 135 -4.65 -9.02 -17.03
N PRO A 136 -4.75 -8.98 -15.70
CA PRO A 136 -4.95 -7.73 -15.00
C PRO A 136 -3.68 -6.85 -15.02
N ILE A 137 -3.87 -5.54 -15.07
CA ILE A 137 -2.79 -4.56 -14.98
C ILE A 137 -2.58 -4.26 -13.49
N ALA A 138 -1.42 -4.64 -12.92
CA ALA A 138 -1.17 -4.49 -11.50
C ALA A 138 -1.24 -3.03 -11.05
N ALA A 139 -0.76 -2.09 -11.87
CA ALA A 139 -0.82 -0.67 -11.56
C ALA A 139 -2.26 -0.16 -11.40
N GLU A 140 -3.17 -0.52 -12.31
CA GLU A 140 -4.59 -0.13 -12.23
C GLU A 140 -5.32 -0.85 -11.11
N GLU A 141 -5.07 -2.17 -10.97
CA GLU A 141 -5.65 -2.99 -9.91
C GLU A 141 -5.25 -2.46 -8.52
N SER A 142 -4.04 -1.91 -8.37
CA SER A 142 -3.62 -1.28 -7.12
C SER A 142 -4.46 -0.05 -6.76
N GLU A 143 -4.78 0.80 -7.75
CA GLU A 143 -5.60 1.99 -7.53
C GLU A 143 -7.05 1.60 -7.22
N LEU A 144 -7.61 0.64 -7.96
CA LEU A 144 -8.96 0.13 -7.72
C LEU A 144 -9.10 -0.43 -6.30
N ASN A 145 -8.14 -1.22 -5.84
CA ASN A 145 -8.12 -1.76 -4.48
C ASN A 145 -8.08 -0.67 -3.40
N LEU A 146 -7.38 0.43 -3.66
CA LEU A 146 -7.32 1.56 -2.73
C LEU A 146 -8.63 2.34 -2.70
N THR A 147 -9.21 2.63 -3.87
CA THR A 147 -10.50 3.31 -3.94
C THR A 147 -11.61 2.47 -3.30
N ASP A 148 -11.63 1.16 -3.54
CA ASP A 148 -12.58 0.25 -2.90
C ASP A 148 -12.44 0.23 -1.37
N THR A 149 -11.20 0.20 -0.87
CA THR A 149 -10.93 0.26 0.57
C THR A 149 -11.37 1.60 1.17
N ALA A 150 -11.04 2.71 0.52
CA ALA A 150 -11.43 4.05 0.96
C ALA A 150 -12.95 4.19 1.02
N PHE A 151 -13.64 3.75 -0.03
CA PHE A 151 -15.09 3.77 -0.12
C PHE A 151 -15.72 2.98 1.03
N LYS A 152 -15.24 1.75 1.27
CA LYS A 152 -15.73 0.89 2.37
C LYS A 152 -15.51 1.50 3.75
N LEU A 153 -14.43 2.23 3.97
CA LEU A 153 -14.18 2.91 5.25
C LEU A 153 -15.16 4.08 5.46
N VAL A 154 -15.38 4.89 4.43
CA VAL A 154 -16.29 6.04 4.50
C VAL A 154 -17.76 5.61 4.59
N THR A 155 -18.15 4.56 3.88
CA THR A 155 -19.52 4.03 3.89
C THR A 155 -19.71 2.86 4.86
N SER A 156 -18.81 2.71 5.83
CA SER A 156 -18.90 1.63 6.81
C SER A 156 -20.18 1.75 7.64
N SER A 157 -20.78 0.62 8.03
CA SER A 157 -21.92 0.60 8.95
C SER A 157 -21.52 0.97 10.39
N ASP A 158 -20.23 0.86 10.71
CA ASP A 158 -19.70 1.25 12.01
C ASP A 158 -19.49 2.77 12.06
N GLU A 159 -20.22 3.43 12.96
CA GLU A 159 -20.21 4.88 13.14
C GLU A 159 -18.83 5.39 13.57
N VAL A 160 -18.08 4.62 14.36
CA VAL A 160 -16.75 5.04 14.84
C VAL A 160 -15.75 5.02 13.67
N VAL A 161 -15.77 3.96 12.87
CA VAL A 161 -14.85 3.83 11.72
C VAL A 161 -15.16 4.88 10.66
N SER A 162 -16.43 5.11 10.37
CA SER A 162 -16.85 6.10 9.38
C SER A 162 -16.58 7.53 9.85
N SER A 163 -16.81 7.86 11.13
CA SER A 163 -16.51 9.20 11.67
C SER A 163 -15.01 9.52 11.63
N GLU A 164 -14.16 8.56 12.00
CA GLU A 164 -12.70 8.72 11.96
C GLU A 164 -12.19 8.83 10.51
N ALA A 165 -12.74 8.05 9.58
CA ALA A 165 -12.40 8.13 8.17
C ALA A 165 -12.77 9.51 7.57
N LEU A 166 -13.96 10.03 7.88
CA LEU A 166 -14.42 11.35 7.44
C LEU A 166 -13.59 12.49 8.07
N SER A 167 -13.25 12.37 9.34
CA SER A 167 -12.35 13.32 10.02
C SER A 167 -10.97 13.36 9.36
N SER A 168 -10.40 12.18 9.06
CA SER A 168 -9.13 12.04 8.35
C SER A 168 -9.15 12.64 6.93
N LEU A 169 -10.25 12.41 6.19
CA LEU A 169 -10.49 12.99 4.87
C LEU A 169 -10.55 14.52 4.95
N THR A 170 -11.40 15.05 5.84
CA THR A 170 -11.59 16.49 6.05
C THR A 170 -10.27 17.18 6.41
N HIS A 171 -9.45 16.55 7.25
CA HIS A 171 -8.12 17.05 7.60
C HIS A 171 -7.18 17.12 6.40
N THR A 172 -7.18 16.11 5.53
CA THR A 172 -6.36 16.14 4.30
C THR A 172 -6.82 17.25 3.37
N VAL A 173 -8.13 17.36 3.12
CA VAL A 173 -8.69 18.40 2.25
C VAL A 173 -8.35 19.78 2.80
N SER A 174 -8.50 19.98 4.12
CA SER A 174 -8.17 21.24 4.78
C SER A 174 -6.68 21.60 4.64
N LYS A 175 -5.79 20.60 4.76
CA LYS A 175 -4.35 20.79 4.51
C LYS A 175 -4.04 21.15 3.07
N ARG A 176 -4.70 20.52 2.09
CA ARG A 176 -4.46 20.77 0.67
C ARG A 176 -4.94 22.16 0.24
N ILE A 177 -6.12 22.57 0.69
CA ILE A 177 -6.71 23.89 0.36
C ILE A 177 -6.16 25.00 1.28
N ARG A 178 -5.47 24.65 2.37
CA ARG A 178 -4.94 25.57 3.40
C ARG A 178 -6.03 26.43 4.05
N ARG A 179 -7.25 25.89 4.14
CA ARG A 179 -8.41 26.49 4.81
C ARG A 179 -9.25 25.39 5.46
N THR A 180 -10.20 25.74 6.32
CA THR A 180 -11.19 24.77 6.83
C THR A 180 -12.05 24.25 5.67
N ALA A 181 -12.06 22.94 5.46
CA ALA A 181 -12.80 22.32 4.36
C ALA A 181 -14.32 22.38 4.60
N THR A 182 -15.06 22.76 3.56
CA THR A 182 -16.52 22.68 3.49
C THR A 182 -16.93 21.38 2.83
N ASP A 183 -18.17 20.94 2.97
CA ASP A 183 -18.67 19.70 2.34
C ASP A 183 -18.53 19.72 0.79
N SER A 184 -18.79 20.88 0.16
CA SER A 184 -18.52 21.10 -1.26
C SER A 184 -17.04 20.95 -1.63
N ASP A 185 -16.11 21.35 -0.75
CA ASP A 185 -14.67 21.18 -1.00
C ASP A 185 -14.27 19.71 -0.95
N ILE A 186 -14.93 18.92 -0.10
CA ILE A 186 -14.73 17.47 -0.01
C ILE A 186 -15.25 16.80 -1.28
N GLU A 187 -16.43 17.18 -1.75
CA GLU A 187 -17.00 16.70 -3.02
C GLU A 187 -16.10 17.02 -4.21
N ASP A 188 -15.63 18.26 -4.32
CA ASP A 188 -14.73 18.71 -5.38
C ASP A 188 -13.39 17.94 -5.33
N PHE A 189 -12.89 17.65 -4.12
CA PHE A 189 -11.68 16.85 -3.92
C PHE A 189 -11.86 15.40 -4.37
N LEU A 190 -12.98 14.77 -4.02
CA LEU A 190 -13.27 13.37 -4.38
C LEU A 190 -13.55 13.22 -5.88
N THR A 191 -14.13 14.23 -6.51
CA THR A 191 -14.42 14.27 -7.96
C THR A 191 -13.16 14.60 -8.78
N GLY A 192 -12.08 15.04 -8.14
CA GLY A 192 -10.84 15.45 -8.81
C GLY A 192 -10.93 16.83 -9.48
N SER A 193 -11.95 17.63 -9.18
CA SER A 193 -12.14 18.96 -9.78
C SER A 193 -11.17 20.02 -9.21
N LEU A 194 -10.44 19.70 -8.14
CA LEU A 194 -9.46 20.60 -7.50
C LEU A 194 -8.05 20.56 -8.13
N ASP A 195 -7.86 19.86 -9.26
CA ASP A 195 -6.55 19.59 -9.84
C ASP A 195 -5.85 20.80 -10.52
N ASP A 196 -6.46 21.99 -10.52
CA ASP A 196 -5.83 23.22 -11.02
C ASP A 196 -4.85 23.89 -10.03
N TYR A 197 -4.79 23.44 -8.76
CA TYR A 197 -3.83 23.96 -7.77
C TYR A 197 -2.50 23.20 -7.74
N GLN A 198 -1.62 23.55 -8.70
CA GLN A 198 -0.16 23.42 -8.77
C GLN A 198 0.62 22.16 -8.27
N PRO A 199 1.74 21.82 -8.96
CA PRO A 199 2.31 20.47 -9.04
C PRO A 199 3.44 20.18 -8.02
N HIS A 200 3.52 20.89 -6.90
CA HIS A 200 4.65 20.77 -5.97
C HIS A 200 4.52 19.65 -4.93
N PHE A 201 3.34 19.04 -4.79
CA PHE A 201 3.10 17.86 -3.96
C PHE A 201 2.69 16.66 -4.82
N LYS A 202 3.46 16.32 -5.85
CA LYS A 202 3.33 15.03 -6.57
C LYS A 202 3.53 13.79 -5.68
N HIS A 203 3.80 13.99 -4.41
CA HIS A 203 4.19 12.95 -3.47
C HIS A 203 3.11 12.60 -2.43
N LEU A 204 2.00 13.35 -2.40
CA LEU A 204 0.79 13.06 -1.63
C LEU A 204 -0.38 13.09 -2.61
N ASP A 205 -0.45 12.04 -3.43
CA ASP A 205 -1.63 11.72 -4.23
C ASP A 205 -2.85 11.71 -3.29
N SER A 206 -4.03 12.16 -3.73
CA SER A 206 -5.29 12.03 -2.97
C SER A 206 -5.52 10.59 -2.50
N ARG A 207 -4.86 9.64 -3.17
CA ARG A 207 -4.81 8.20 -2.90
C ARG A 207 -3.94 7.79 -1.71
N GLN A 208 -3.01 8.64 -1.25
CA GLN A 208 -2.22 8.44 -0.02
C GLN A 208 -3.04 8.64 1.26
N VAL A 209 -4.21 9.29 1.16
CA VAL A 209 -5.16 9.42 2.27
C VAL A 209 -5.59 8.05 2.76
N CYS A 210 -5.98 7.15 1.85
CA CYS A 210 -6.40 5.81 2.22
C CYS A 210 -5.27 5.01 2.93
N VAL A 211 -4.01 5.29 2.56
CA VAL A 211 -2.81 4.67 3.17
C VAL A 211 -2.54 5.21 4.56
N GLN A 212 -2.65 6.52 4.74
CA GLN A 212 -2.47 7.19 6.03
C GLN A 212 -3.61 6.87 6.99
N THR A 213 -4.87 6.79 6.52
CA THR A 213 -6.03 6.38 7.32
C THR A 213 -5.90 4.92 7.76
N THR A 214 -5.42 4.02 6.88
CA THR A 214 -5.16 2.62 7.25
C THR A 214 -3.97 2.48 8.21
N GLY A 215 -2.91 3.27 8.05
CA GLY A 215 -1.75 3.28 8.97
C GLY A 215 -2.05 3.84 10.36
N CYS A 216 -2.92 4.86 10.46
CA CYS A 216 -3.41 5.39 11.73
C CYS A 216 -4.41 4.46 12.42
N LEU A 217 -5.33 3.83 11.69
CA LEU A 217 -6.29 2.86 12.25
C LEU A 217 -5.62 1.55 12.71
N LEU A 218 -4.51 1.15 12.09
CA LEU A 218 -3.71 -0.02 12.49
C LEU A 218 -2.62 0.30 13.54
N GLY A 219 -2.56 1.54 14.05
CA GLY A 219 -1.66 1.91 15.14
C GLY A 219 -0.17 1.81 14.80
N VAL A 220 0.25 2.22 13.59
CA VAL A 220 1.66 2.23 13.17
C VAL A 220 2.30 3.60 13.48
N PRO A 221 3.15 3.73 14.52
CA PRO A 221 3.72 5.02 14.90
C PRO A 221 4.95 5.36 14.04
N GLY A 222 4.76 6.19 13.02
CA GLY A 222 5.91 6.68 12.23
C GLY A 222 5.58 7.54 11.01
N TRP A 223 4.29 7.66 10.66
CA TRP A 223 3.87 8.42 9.49
C TRP A 223 3.37 9.84 9.85
N CYS A 224 3.40 10.19 11.14
CA CYS A 224 3.19 11.54 11.68
C CYS A 224 4.53 12.22 12.00
N SER A 225 5.50 12.21 11.08
CA SER A 225 6.63 13.15 11.16
C SER A 225 6.32 14.34 10.27
N THR A 226 5.92 15.45 10.88
CA THR A 226 5.97 16.77 10.26
C THR A 226 7.36 16.98 9.63
N PRO A 227 7.48 17.33 8.35
CA PRO A 227 8.77 17.79 7.84
C PRO A 227 9.17 19.06 8.61
N PRO A 228 10.43 19.21 9.03
CA PRO A 228 10.88 20.44 9.67
C PRO A 228 10.71 21.60 8.69
N LEU A 229 10.10 22.69 9.15
CA LEU A 229 9.98 23.95 8.41
C LEU A 229 11.39 24.46 8.04
N PRO A 230 11.61 24.99 6.83
CA PRO A 230 12.90 25.57 6.46
C PRO A 230 13.11 26.89 7.20
N GLY A 231 13.91 26.86 8.25
CA GLY A 231 14.30 28.02 9.07
C GLY A 231 15.73 28.45 8.82
N SER A 232 15.88 29.65 8.25
CA SER A 232 16.95 30.66 8.43
C SER A 232 18.42 30.21 8.48
N HIS A 233 19.15 30.56 7.42
CA HIS A 233 20.61 30.71 7.44
C HIS A 233 21.07 31.70 8.52
N PRO A 234 22.11 31.39 9.32
CA PRO A 234 22.82 32.40 10.08
C PRO A 234 23.84 33.12 9.18
N THR A 235 23.76 34.44 9.15
CA THR A 235 24.76 35.37 8.60
C THR A 235 26.10 35.22 9.31
N PRO A 236 27.24 35.28 8.59
CA PRO A 236 28.57 35.22 9.20
C PRO A 236 28.95 36.58 9.81
N GLN A 237 29.41 36.55 11.06
CA GLN A 237 30.38 37.51 11.62
C GLN A 237 31.63 36.72 12.00
#